data_AF-A0A965CVK9-F1
#
_entry.id   AF-A0A965CVK9-F1
#
_cell.length_a   1.000
_cell.length_b   1.000
_cell.length_c   1.000
_cell.angle_alpha   90.00
_cell.angle_beta   90.00
_cell.angle_gamma   90.00
#
_symmetry.space_group_name_H-M   'P 1'
#
loop_
_entity.id
_entity.type
_entity.pdbx_description
1 polymer ?
#
loop_
_entity_poly.entity_id
_entity_poly.type
_entity_poly.pdbx_seq_one_letter_code
_entity_poly.pdbx_strand_id
1 'polypeptide(L)'
;MFSFATSNSGWLRRYLLDSLQQLHAQTHPSGVAEPSGLEELHGLLHRTAKQNGLLMGCPVLEESRYRQLETFHFPEKSGDALMVYLDTLIEVGLSFLNPPSPSRGRPSHKIDPAEIQKKERDLFRLIRLFIRYHLPRSHYRFHETVPFQELLEEDETLARALVQLEEALVEKITLKGYSSEGSRLNLFAFLQLYCCLKWTREMLSDQAPSLETMIQNEYRLREELILSFAALIWADGQVTEVEDQVFSQYIELTGLPESFQEELRKRVKTPVGIEELSLSVPSPLLKHFLLEQMILL
;
A
#
# COMPACT_ATOMS: atom_id res chain seq x y z
N MET A 1 -22.76 12.94 -16.90
CA MET A 1 -22.02 12.58 -18.13
C MET A 1 -20.58 13.03 -17.88
N PHE A 2 -19.75 12.14 -17.35
CA PHE A 2 -18.35 12.44 -17.03
C PHE A 2 -17.47 11.52 -17.87
N SER A 3 -16.86 12.08 -18.92
CA SER A 3 -15.72 11.48 -19.59
C SER A 3 -14.48 12.27 -19.19
N PHE A 4 -13.75 11.81 -18.18
CA PHE A 4 -12.33 12.14 -18.09
C PHE A 4 -11.60 11.12 -18.95
N ALA A 5 -11.38 11.51 -20.21
CA ALA A 5 -10.68 10.74 -21.21
C ALA A 5 -9.20 10.55 -20.82
N THR A 6 -8.87 9.38 -20.29
CA THR A 6 -8.08 8.32 -20.96
C THR A 6 -6.69 8.64 -21.55
N SER A 7 -6.06 9.79 -21.31
CA SER A 7 -4.70 10.02 -21.87
C SER A 7 -3.59 9.28 -21.10
N ASN A 8 -3.78 9.01 -19.80
CA ASN A 8 -2.74 8.44 -18.92
C ASN A 8 -3.07 7.03 -18.40
N SER A 9 -4.20 6.43 -18.78
CA SER A 9 -4.56 5.07 -18.35
C SER A 9 -3.59 4.00 -18.91
N GLY A 10 -3.47 2.88 -18.21
CA GLY A 10 -2.61 1.76 -18.56
C GLY A 10 -1.19 1.86 -17.99
N TRP A 11 -0.91 2.83 -17.11
CA TRP A 11 0.39 2.96 -16.45
C TRP A 11 0.68 1.76 -15.55
N LEU A 12 -0.34 1.20 -14.90
CA LEU A 12 -0.20 0.04 -14.02
C LEU A 12 0.12 -1.21 -14.84
N ARG A 13 -0.55 -1.37 -15.99
CA ARG A 13 -0.25 -2.45 -16.92
C ARG A 13 1.20 -2.41 -17.41
N ARG A 14 1.69 -1.22 -17.82
CA ARG A 14 3.09 -1.03 -18.24
C ARG A 14 4.07 -1.32 -17.11
N TYR A 15 3.78 -0.84 -15.91
CA TYR A 15 4.57 -1.12 -14.71
C TYR A 15 4.63 -2.61 -14.37
N LEU A 16 3.52 -3.34 -14.47
CA LEU A 16 3.48 -4.78 -14.19
C LEU A 16 4.23 -5.61 -15.24
N LEU A 17 4.19 -5.20 -16.51
CA LEU A 17 5.00 -5.82 -17.57
C LEU A 17 6.51 -5.62 -17.30
N ASP A 18 6.93 -4.42 -16.90
CA ASP A 18 8.32 -4.17 -16.52
C ASP A 18 8.73 -4.97 -15.28
N SER A 19 7.85 -5.03 -14.27
CA SER A 19 8.08 -5.81 -13.05
C SER A 19 8.30 -7.30 -13.36
N LEU A 20 7.52 -7.87 -14.29
CA LEU A 20 7.71 -9.23 -14.78
C LEU A 20 9.07 -9.40 -15.47
N GLN A 21 9.44 -8.48 -16.35
CA GLN A 21 10.74 -8.52 -17.03
C GLN A 21 11.90 -8.46 -16.05
N GLN A 22 11.80 -7.63 -15.01
CA GLN A 22 12.81 -7.54 -13.95
C GLN A 22 12.89 -8.86 -13.15
N LEU A 23 11.77 -9.49 -12.83
CA LEU A 23 11.74 -10.80 -12.16
C LEU A 23 12.43 -11.89 -13.00
N HIS A 24 12.30 -11.83 -14.32
CA HIS A 24 13.00 -12.74 -15.24
C HIS A 24 14.51 -12.47 -15.30
N ALA A 25 14.90 -11.21 -15.14
CA ALA A 25 16.29 -10.76 -15.19
C ALA A 25 17.06 -10.96 -13.86
N GLN A 26 16.38 -11.15 -12.73
CA GLN A 26 17.02 -11.38 -11.43
C GLN A 26 17.75 -12.75 -11.41
N THR A 27 19.07 -12.69 -11.63
CA THR A 27 19.99 -13.85 -11.74
C THR A 27 20.58 -14.34 -10.42
N HIS A 28 20.23 -13.72 -9.28
CA HIS A 28 20.79 -14.06 -7.98
C HIS A 28 19.70 -14.35 -6.95
N PRO A 29 19.86 -15.39 -6.11
CA PRO A 29 19.06 -15.50 -4.90
C PRO A 29 19.38 -14.26 -4.06
N SER A 30 18.35 -13.44 -3.82
CA SER A 30 18.41 -12.30 -2.93
C SER A 30 19.01 -12.77 -1.61
N GLY A 31 20.21 -12.29 -1.26
CA GLY A 31 20.90 -12.66 -0.01
C GLY A 31 20.21 -12.12 1.27
N VAL A 32 18.94 -11.73 1.16
CA VAL A 32 18.11 -11.29 2.28
C VAL A 32 17.51 -12.56 2.87
N ALA A 33 17.78 -12.82 4.15
CA ALA A 33 17.10 -13.89 4.88
C ALA A 33 15.58 -13.71 4.71
N GLU A 34 14.96 -14.67 4.03
CA GLU A 34 13.56 -14.59 3.59
C GLU A 34 12.62 -14.78 4.79
N PRO A 35 11.57 -13.94 4.93
CA PRO A 35 10.71 -13.96 6.10
C PRO A 35 9.84 -15.23 6.15
N SER A 36 10.13 -16.10 7.11
CA SER A 36 9.39 -17.30 7.48
C SER A 36 8.23 -17.03 8.45
N GLY A 37 8.24 -15.89 9.16
CA GLY A 37 7.24 -15.50 10.17
C GLY A 37 6.60 -14.12 9.98
N LEU A 38 5.47 -13.88 10.65
CA LEU A 38 4.77 -12.58 10.65
C LEU A 38 5.68 -11.45 11.19
N GLU A 39 6.55 -11.75 12.15
CA GLU A 39 7.50 -10.79 12.71
C GLU A 39 8.57 -10.38 11.69
N GLU A 40 9.07 -11.33 10.89
CA GLU A 40 10.05 -11.05 9.85
C GLU A 40 9.41 -10.26 8.70
N LEU A 41 8.14 -10.53 8.38
CA LEU A 41 7.35 -9.71 7.44
C LEU A 41 7.20 -8.28 7.94
N HIS A 42 6.84 -8.10 9.21
CA HIS A 42 6.75 -6.77 9.83
C HIS A 42 8.11 -6.06 9.77
N GLY A 43 9.20 -6.78 10.02
CA GLY A 43 10.56 -6.26 9.91
C GLY A 43 10.94 -5.82 8.50
N LEU A 44 10.59 -6.62 7.48
CA LEU A 44 10.82 -6.28 6.07
C LEU A 44 9.99 -5.07 5.65
N LEU A 45 8.67 -5.10 5.88
CA LEU A 45 7.78 -3.99 5.54
C LEU A 45 8.22 -2.69 6.21
N HIS A 46 8.57 -2.73 7.50
CA HIS A 46 9.09 -1.57 8.21
C HIS A 46 10.37 -1.02 7.56
N ARG A 47 11.33 -1.89 7.25
CA ARG A 47 12.60 -1.48 6.65
C ARG A 47 12.41 -0.88 5.27
N THR A 48 11.68 -1.56 4.40
CA THR A 48 11.40 -1.11 3.03
C THR A 48 10.64 0.21 3.05
N ALA A 49 9.54 0.30 3.80
CA ALA A 49 8.74 1.52 3.90
C ALA A 49 9.49 2.71 4.53
N LYS A 50 10.41 2.44 5.47
CA LYS A 50 11.24 3.49 6.07
C LYS A 50 12.29 3.99 5.08
N GLN A 51 12.95 3.08 4.36
CA GLN A 51 14.00 3.42 3.40
C GLN A 51 13.47 4.26 2.23
N ASN A 52 12.27 3.95 1.75
CA ASN A 52 11.64 4.67 0.64
C ASN A 52 10.70 5.80 1.10
N GLY A 53 10.70 6.15 2.40
CA GLY A 53 9.94 7.27 2.94
C GLY A 53 8.42 7.08 3.02
N LEU A 54 7.88 5.95 2.55
CA LEU A 54 6.45 5.64 2.61
C LEU A 54 5.92 5.63 4.06
N LEU A 55 6.74 5.15 5.01
CA LEU A 55 6.40 5.10 6.44
C LEU A 55 6.11 6.50 7.01
N MET A 56 6.71 7.54 6.44
CA MET A 56 6.60 8.93 6.91
C MET A 56 5.59 9.75 6.10
N GLY A 57 4.92 9.12 5.13
CA GLY A 57 4.05 9.82 4.18
C GLY A 57 4.81 10.69 3.16
N CYS A 58 6.13 10.51 3.03
CA CYS A 58 7.01 11.25 2.13
C CYS A 58 7.76 10.26 1.23
N PRO A 59 7.10 9.62 0.27
CA PRO A 59 7.73 8.63 -0.60
C PRO A 59 8.89 9.26 -1.40
N VAL A 60 10.03 8.57 -1.43
CA VAL A 60 11.24 8.99 -2.13
C VAL A 60 11.65 7.89 -3.09
N LEU A 61 11.87 8.26 -4.34
CA LEU A 61 12.41 7.37 -5.37
C LEU A 61 13.93 7.53 -5.46
N GLU A 62 14.60 6.43 -5.80
CA GLU A 62 15.99 6.50 -6.24
C GLU A 62 16.08 7.21 -7.61
N GLU A 63 17.19 7.90 -7.87
CA GLU A 63 17.39 8.65 -9.14
C GLU A 63 17.16 7.78 -10.40
N SER A 64 17.52 6.51 -10.33
CA SER A 64 17.34 5.52 -11.40
C SER A 64 15.87 5.30 -11.78
N ARG A 65 14.95 5.45 -10.82
CA ARG A 65 13.51 5.17 -10.96
C ARG A 65 12.72 6.34 -11.54
N TYR A 66 13.19 7.58 -11.39
CA TYR A 66 12.45 8.76 -11.90
C TYR A 66 12.21 8.71 -13.42
N ARG A 67 13.16 8.19 -14.21
CA ARG A 67 12.98 8.04 -15.67
C ARG A 67 11.86 7.05 -16.04
N GLN A 68 11.58 6.10 -15.15
CA GLN A 68 10.55 5.10 -15.38
C GLN A 68 9.14 5.66 -15.17
N LEU A 69 8.98 6.71 -14.37
CA LEU A 69 7.69 7.40 -14.21
C LEU A 69 7.15 7.91 -15.55
N GLU A 70 8.00 8.59 -16.33
CA GLU A 70 7.66 9.07 -17.68
C GLU A 70 7.40 7.91 -18.63
N THR A 71 8.28 6.90 -18.62
CA THR A 71 8.17 5.72 -19.50
C THR A 71 6.83 5.01 -19.32
N PHE A 72 6.40 4.82 -18.07
CA PHE A 72 5.14 4.16 -17.75
C PHE A 72 3.93 5.11 -17.81
N HIS A 73 4.16 6.42 -17.97
CA HIS A 73 3.14 7.46 -17.97
C HIS A 73 2.36 7.51 -16.65
N PHE A 74 3.07 7.45 -15.52
CA PHE A 74 2.45 7.66 -14.21
C PHE A 74 1.82 9.08 -14.12
N PRO A 75 0.78 9.26 -13.27
CA PRO A 75 0.21 10.58 -13.01
C PRO A 75 1.26 11.55 -12.46
N GLU A 76 1.37 12.74 -13.05
CA GLU A 76 2.42 13.73 -12.72
C GLU A 76 2.47 14.10 -11.22
N LYS A 77 1.32 14.13 -10.54
CA LYS A 77 1.21 14.60 -9.15
C LYS A 77 1.42 13.52 -8.10
N SER A 78 1.33 12.25 -8.47
CA SER A 78 1.36 11.13 -7.50
C SER A 78 2.19 9.94 -7.98
N GLY A 79 2.89 10.07 -9.10
CA GLY A 79 3.59 8.98 -9.74
C GLY A 79 4.68 8.38 -8.86
N ASP A 80 5.43 9.22 -8.15
CA ASP A 80 6.43 8.83 -7.18
C ASP A 80 5.86 7.99 -6.03
N ALA A 81 4.78 8.48 -5.41
CA ALA A 81 4.09 7.81 -4.33
C ALA A 81 3.49 6.47 -4.77
N LEU A 82 2.85 6.45 -5.94
CA LEU A 82 2.28 5.23 -6.53
C LEU A 82 3.35 4.20 -6.83
N MET A 83 4.49 4.62 -7.41
CA MET A 83 5.59 3.71 -7.70
C MET A 83 6.20 3.13 -6.42
N VAL A 84 6.47 3.97 -5.41
CA VAL A 84 6.98 3.51 -4.10
C VAL A 84 6.00 2.53 -3.43
N TYR A 85 4.70 2.84 -3.48
CA TYR A 85 3.66 1.98 -2.92
C TYR A 85 3.64 0.61 -3.61
N LEU A 86 3.72 0.57 -4.94
CA LEU A 86 3.70 -0.66 -5.72
C LEU A 86 4.98 -1.47 -5.57
N ASP A 87 6.14 -0.82 -5.53
CA ASP A 87 7.42 -1.49 -5.28
C ASP A 87 7.42 -2.18 -3.93
N THR A 88 6.94 -1.46 -2.89
CA THR A 88 6.80 -2.02 -1.55
C THR A 88 5.81 -3.17 -1.52
N LEU A 89 4.67 -3.05 -2.23
CA LEU A 89 3.68 -4.13 -2.36
C LEU A 89 4.29 -5.38 -2.99
N ILE A 90 5.01 -5.24 -4.12
CA ILE A 90 5.57 -6.37 -4.86
C ILE A 90 6.72 -7.02 -4.07
N GLU A 91 7.65 -6.24 -3.55
CA GLU A 91 8.81 -6.75 -2.80
C GLU A 91 8.35 -7.53 -1.55
N VAL A 92 7.54 -6.89 -0.71
CA VAL A 92 7.06 -7.49 0.53
C VAL A 92 6.06 -8.61 0.23
N GLY A 93 5.19 -8.41 -0.77
CA GLY A 93 4.17 -9.36 -1.21
C GLY A 93 4.75 -10.68 -1.70
N LEU A 94 5.76 -10.62 -2.57
CA LEU A 94 6.41 -11.80 -3.12
C LEU A 94 7.25 -12.56 -2.08
N SER A 95 7.77 -11.86 -1.07
CA SER A 95 8.60 -12.48 -0.03
C SER A 95 7.87 -13.56 0.78
N PHE A 96 6.55 -13.46 0.97
CA PHE A 96 5.78 -14.48 1.71
C PHE A 96 5.15 -15.56 0.80
N LEU A 97 5.04 -15.30 -0.52
CA LEU A 97 4.60 -16.30 -1.49
C LEU A 97 5.70 -17.30 -1.87
N ASN A 98 6.96 -16.94 -1.58
CA ASN A 98 8.12 -17.81 -1.74
C ASN A 98 8.62 -18.37 -0.39
N PRO A 99 7.90 -19.29 0.28
CA PRO A 99 8.47 -19.97 1.45
C PRO A 99 9.66 -20.86 1.01
N PRO A 100 10.65 -21.06 1.89
CA PRO A 100 11.91 -21.71 1.53
C PRO A 100 11.68 -23.11 0.96
N SER A 101 12.34 -23.39 -0.16
CA SER A 101 12.51 -24.77 -0.62
C SER A 101 13.63 -25.41 0.22
N PRO A 102 13.43 -26.61 0.81
CA PRO A 102 14.43 -27.26 1.67
C PRO A 102 15.70 -27.71 0.92
N SER A 103 15.83 -27.43 -0.36
CA SER A 103 16.95 -27.85 -1.19
C SER A 103 18.23 -27.06 -0.88
N ARG A 104 19.11 -27.66 -0.07
CA ARG A 104 20.56 -27.41 -0.03
C ARG A 104 21.22 -27.79 -1.38
N GLY A 105 20.75 -27.22 -2.48
CA GLY A 105 21.36 -27.35 -3.79
C GLY A 105 22.37 -26.24 -4.02
N ARG A 106 23.52 -26.55 -4.64
CA ARG A 106 24.49 -25.52 -5.07
C ARG A 106 23.78 -24.49 -5.98
N PRO A 107 24.12 -23.20 -5.88
CA PRO A 107 23.58 -22.20 -6.80
C PRO A 107 23.93 -22.58 -8.23
N SER A 108 22.89 -22.90 -9.03
CA SER A 108 23.00 -23.06 -10.47
C SER A 108 22.98 -21.68 -11.11
N HIS A 109 23.93 -21.40 -12.01
CA HIS A 109 23.94 -20.16 -12.81
C HIS A 109 22.87 -20.15 -13.92
N LYS A 110 22.11 -21.24 -14.10
CA LYS A 110 20.98 -21.30 -15.03
C LYS A 110 19.69 -21.18 -14.22
N ILE A 111 18.88 -20.16 -14.55
CA ILE A 111 17.55 -19.98 -14.00
C ILE A 111 16.71 -21.20 -14.43
N ASP A 112 16.07 -21.85 -13.47
CA ASP A 112 15.11 -22.91 -13.76
C ASP A 112 13.85 -22.27 -14.36
N PRO A 113 13.43 -22.63 -15.59
CA PRO A 113 12.17 -22.16 -16.16
C PRO A 113 10.97 -22.39 -15.23
N ALA A 114 11.01 -23.42 -14.39
CA ALA A 114 9.97 -23.68 -13.39
C ALA A 114 9.95 -22.63 -12.26
N GLU A 115 11.12 -22.08 -11.88
CA GLU A 115 11.22 -21.01 -10.88
C GLU A 115 10.67 -19.68 -11.43
N ILE A 116 10.95 -19.38 -12.70
CA ILE A 116 10.37 -18.21 -13.39
C ILE A 116 8.85 -18.31 -13.40
N GLN A 117 8.32 -19.43 -13.89
CA GLN A 117 6.87 -19.67 -13.93
C GLN A 117 6.22 -19.65 -12.55
N LYS A 118 6.94 -20.02 -11.49
CA LYS A 118 6.46 -19.87 -10.11
C LYS A 118 6.35 -18.38 -9.74
N LYS A 119 7.40 -17.58 -9.95
CA LYS A 119 7.42 -16.14 -9.64
C LYS A 119 6.32 -15.39 -10.39
N GLU A 120 6.10 -15.69 -11.66
CA GLU A 120 5.01 -15.09 -12.45
C GLU A 120 3.63 -15.40 -11.84
N ARG A 121 3.38 -16.66 -11.48
CA ARG A 121 2.12 -17.09 -10.84
C ARG A 121 1.92 -16.44 -9.48
N ASP A 122 2.98 -16.30 -8.69
CA ASP A 122 2.95 -15.65 -7.39
C ASP A 122 2.62 -14.16 -7.53
N LEU A 123 3.27 -13.45 -8.48
CA LEU A 123 2.94 -12.06 -8.77
C LEU A 123 1.48 -11.93 -9.22
N PHE A 124 1.01 -12.79 -10.11
CA PHE A 124 -0.38 -12.74 -10.53
C PHE A 124 -1.34 -12.95 -9.37
N ARG A 125 -1.05 -13.92 -8.49
CA ARG A 125 -1.85 -14.19 -7.29
C ARG A 125 -1.90 -12.97 -6.37
N LEU A 126 -0.76 -12.30 -6.16
CA LEU A 126 -0.68 -11.04 -5.41
C LEU A 126 -1.53 -9.95 -6.03
N ILE A 127 -1.40 -9.70 -7.34
CA ILE A 127 -2.16 -8.66 -8.06
C ILE A 127 -3.67 -8.94 -8.02
N ARG A 128 -4.10 -10.20 -8.11
CA ARG A 128 -5.52 -10.54 -7.97
C ARG A 128 -6.09 -10.20 -6.59
N LEU A 129 -5.34 -10.50 -5.52
CA LEU A 129 -5.74 -10.17 -4.16
C LEU A 129 -5.72 -8.65 -3.95
N PHE A 130 -4.74 -7.96 -4.54
CA PHE A 130 -4.67 -6.50 -4.52
C PHE A 130 -5.86 -5.83 -5.22
N ILE A 131 -6.24 -6.29 -6.41
CA ILE A 131 -7.45 -5.87 -7.12
C ILE A 131 -8.68 -6.09 -6.25
N ARG A 132 -8.82 -7.27 -5.63
CA ARG A 132 -9.96 -7.60 -4.78
C ARG A 132 -10.03 -6.68 -3.54
N TYR A 133 -8.89 -6.37 -2.93
CA TYR A 133 -8.81 -5.47 -1.78
C TYR A 133 -9.27 -4.05 -2.13
N HIS A 134 -8.77 -3.51 -3.23
CA HIS A 134 -9.03 -2.12 -3.61
C HIS A 134 -10.38 -1.92 -4.31
N LEU A 135 -10.93 -2.97 -4.94
CA LEU A 135 -12.20 -2.97 -5.66
C LEU A 135 -13.20 -3.98 -5.04
N PRO A 136 -13.61 -3.82 -3.78
CA PRO A 136 -14.40 -4.82 -3.03
C PRO A 136 -15.78 -5.11 -3.63
N ARG A 137 -16.32 -4.18 -4.42
CA ARG A 137 -17.64 -4.30 -5.10
C ARG A 137 -17.53 -4.91 -6.50
N SER A 138 -16.32 -5.16 -6.99
CA SER A 138 -16.09 -5.71 -8.32
C SER A 138 -15.89 -7.22 -8.24
N HIS A 139 -16.50 -7.94 -9.18
CA HIS A 139 -16.41 -9.40 -9.26
C HIS A 139 -15.72 -9.79 -10.57
N TYR A 140 -14.38 -9.79 -10.52
CA TYR A 140 -13.56 -10.25 -11.63
C TYR A 140 -13.32 -11.75 -11.58
N ARG A 141 -13.42 -12.41 -12.73
CA ARG A 141 -13.00 -13.81 -12.92
C ARG A 141 -11.82 -13.80 -13.86
N PHE A 142 -10.70 -14.35 -13.41
CA PHE A 142 -9.48 -14.40 -14.20
C PHE A 142 -9.11 -15.85 -14.52
N HIS A 143 -8.48 -16.06 -15.67
CA HIS A 143 -8.02 -17.38 -16.10
C HIS A 143 -6.70 -17.75 -15.43
N GLU A 144 -6.75 -18.56 -14.37
CA GLU A 144 -5.56 -18.92 -13.57
C GLU A 144 -4.54 -19.82 -14.29
N THR A 145 -4.96 -20.45 -15.39
CA THR A 145 -4.12 -21.35 -16.19
C THR A 145 -3.31 -20.63 -17.27
N VAL A 146 -3.65 -19.37 -17.57
CA VAL A 146 -2.99 -18.56 -18.60
C VAL A 146 -1.79 -17.84 -17.96
N PRO A 147 -0.61 -17.81 -18.61
CA PRO A 147 0.55 -17.06 -18.12
C PRO A 147 0.22 -15.59 -17.85
N PHE A 148 0.79 -15.03 -16.78
CA PHE A 148 0.46 -13.66 -16.38
C PHE A 148 0.86 -12.63 -17.43
N GLN A 149 1.98 -12.85 -18.14
CA GLN A 149 2.38 -12.00 -19.25
C GLN A 149 1.31 -11.96 -20.36
N GLU A 150 0.80 -13.13 -20.78
CA GLU A 150 -0.24 -13.24 -21.80
C GLU A 150 -1.55 -12.56 -21.35
N LEU A 151 -1.93 -12.74 -20.08
CA LEU A 151 -3.06 -12.01 -19.50
C LEU A 151 -2.86 -10.49 -19.54
N LEU A 152 -1.66 -10.00 -19.21
CA LEU A 152 -1.35 -8.58 -19.30
C LEU A 152 -1.35 -8.09 -20.74
N GLU A 153 -1.11 -8.93 -21.73
CA GLU A 153 -1.06 -8.55 -23.15
C GLU A 153 -2.45 -8.57 -23.82
N GLU A 154 -3.25 -9.59 -23.51
CA GLU A 154 -4.44 -9.92 -24.32
C GLU A 154 -5.77 -9.95 -23.53
N ASP A 155 -5.75 -10.06 -22.20
CA ASP A 155 -6.98 -10.24 -21.42
C ASP A 155 -7.72 -8.92 -21.13
N GLU A 156 -8.89 -8.75 -21.75
CA GLU A 156 -9.73 -7.56 -21.58
C GLU A 156 -10.26 -7.39 -20.15
N THR A 157 -10.49 -8.50 -19.43
CA THR A 157 -11.05 -8.48 -18.07
C THR A 157 -10.02 -7.90 -17.09
N LEU A 158 -8.78 -8.37 -17.17
CA LEU A 158 -7.64 -7.86 -16.43
C LEU A 158 -7.34 -6.42 -16.84
N ALA A 159 -7.33 -6.11 -18.13
CA ALA A 159 -7.12 -4.74 -18.59
C ALA A 159 -8.13 -3.76 -17.96
N ARG A 160 -9.43 -4.12 -17.95
CA ARG A 160 -10.47 -3.31 -17.29
C ARG A 160 -10.27 -3.23 -15.76
N ALA A 161 -9.91 -4.34 -15.12
CA ALA A 161 -9.67 -4.37 -13.69
C ALA A 161 -8.49 -3.46 -13.29
N LEU A 162 -7.41 -3.48 -14.08
CA LEU A 162 -6.25 -2.63 -13.87
C LEU A 162 -6.60 -1.14 -14.03
N VAL A 163 -7.39 -0.76 -15.05
CA VAL A 163 -7.81 0.65 -15.22
C VAL A 163 -8.65 1.13 -14.03
N GLN A 164 -9.60 0.32 -13.53
CA GLN A 164 -10.35 0.69 -12.33
C GLN A 164 -9.46 0.77 -11.08
N LEU A 165 -8.46 -0.11 -11.00
CA LEU A 165 -7.49 -0.07 -9.92
C LEU A 165 -6.61 1.18 -10.00
N GLU A 166 -6.20 1.61 -11.19
CA GLU A 166 -5.48 2.87 -11.40
C GLU A 166 -6.26 4.06 -10.84
N GLU A 167 -7.55 4.17 -11.19
CA GLU A 167 -8.44 5.22 -10.67
C GLU A 167 -8.53 5.18 -9.15
N ALA A 168 -8.77 3.99 -8.57
CA ALA A 168 -8.87 3.81 -7.14
C ALA A 168 -7.56 4.11 -6.39
N LEU A 169 -6.40 3.80 -6.99
CA LEU A 169 -5.10 4.11 -6.40
C LEU A 169 -4.78 5.59 -6.50
N VAL A 170 -5.08 6.23 -7.63
CA VAL A 170 -4.91 7.68 -7.76
C VAL A 170 -5.76 8.40 -6.73
N GLU A 171 -7.01 8.02 -6.53
CA GLU A 171 -7.89 8.64 -5.53
C GLU A 171 -7.39 8.45 -4.09
N LYS A 172 -6.85 7.26 -3.75
CA LYS A 172 -6.43 6.94 -2.37
C LYS A 172 -4.99 7.35 -2.05
N ILE A 173 -4.13 7.39 -3.06
CA ILE A 173 -2.72 7.72 -3.00
C ILE A 173 -2.53 9.00 -3.84
N THR A 174 -3.33 10.02 -3.56
CA THR A 174 -3.14 11.34 -4.15
C THR A 174 -2.55 12.32 -3.15
N LEU A 175 -1.44 12.90 -3.57
CA LEU A 175 -1.01 14.20 -3.10
C LEU A 175 -1.98 15.24 -3.66
N LYS A 176 -2.84 15.84 -2.81
CA LYS A 176 -3.36 17.18 -3.13
C LYS A 176 -2.21 18.20 -2.96
N GLY A 177 -1.27 18.18 -3.90
CA GLY A 177 -0.25 19.22 -4.09
C GLY A 177 0.94 19.15 -3.13
N TYR A 178 2.11 18.84 -3.68
CA TYR A 178 3.39 19.19 -3.06
C TYR A 178 3.40 20.70 -2.80
N SER A 179 3.24 21.14 -1.57
CA SER A 179 3.68 22.46 -1.15
C SER A 179 4.97 22.27 -0.36
N SER A 180 5.92 23.17 -0.56
CA SER A 180 7.20 23.25 0.15
C SER A 180 7.08 23.49 1.67
N GLU A 181 5.91 23.25 2.26
CA GLU A 181 5.54 23.54 3.65
C GLU A 181 5.35 22.27 4.50
N GLY A 182 5.72 21.09 4.01
CA GLY A 182 5.78 19.87 4.85
C GLY A 182 4.46 19.12 5.04
N SER A 183 3.52 19.23 4.10
CA SER A 183 2.24 18.51 4.17
C SER A 183 2.43 16.99 3.98
N ARG A 184 2.18 16.19 5.02
CA ARG A 184 2.20 14.71 5.01
C ARG A 184 0.99 14.09 4.29
N LEU A 185 0.84 14.41 3.00
CA LEU A 185 -0.36 14.11 2.23
C LEU A 185 -0.60 12.61 1.97
N ASN A 186 0.38 11.73 2.23
CA ASN A 186 0.25 10.28 2.09
C ASN A 186 0.31 9.51 3.42
N LEU A 187 -0.01 10.15 4.54
CA LEU A 187 0.06 9.56 5.88
C LEU A 187 -0.58 8.16 5.99
N PHE A 188 -1.72 7.97 5.34
CA PHE A 188 -2.49 6.72 5.42
C PHE A 188 -2.07 5.66 4.39
N ALA A 189 -1.19 5.99 3.45
CA ALA A 189 -0.74 5.05 2.41
C ALA A 189 -0.02 3.84 3.00
N PHE A 190 0.86 4.05 3.98
CA PHE A 190 1.50 2.95 4.70
C PHE A 190 0.49 2.06 5.42
N LEU A 191 -0.46 2.66 6.16
CA LEU A 191 -1.47 1.92 6.92
C LEU A 191 -2.35 1.06 5.99
N GLN A 192 -2.73 1.62 4.84
CA GLN A 192 -3.48 0.91 3.81
C GLN A 192 -2.68 -0.26 3.23
N LEU A 193 -1.41 -0.02 2.89
CA LEU A 193 -0.53 -1.06 2.37
C LEU A 193 -0.33 -2.19 3.38
N TYR A 194 -0.12 -1.84 4.66
CA TYR A 194 -0.03 -2.80 5.76
C TYR A 194 -1.28 -3.68 5.83
N CYS A 195 -2.47 -3.06 5.83
CA CYS A 195 -3.74 -3.78 5.90
C CYS A 195 -3.94 -4.70 4.69
N CYS A 196 -3.61 -4.23 3.49
CA CYS A 196 -3.67 -5.03 2.27
C CYS A 196 -2.71 -6.23 2.30
N LEU A 197 -1.44 -6.03 2.68
CA LEU A 197 -0.45 -7.10 2.75
C LEU A 197 -0.80 -8.12 3.83
N LYS A 198 -1.26 -7.67 5.01
CA LYS A 198 -1.73 -8.53 6.09
C LYS A 198 -2.89 -9.41 5.61
N TRP A 199 -3.91 -8.80 5.03
CA TRP A 199 -5.07 -9.53 4.52
C TRP A 199 -4.71 -10.50 3.41
N THR A 200 -3.84 -10.08 2.48
CA THR A 200 -3.31 -10.94 1.41
C THR A 200 -2.64 -12.18 2.00
N ARG A 201 -1.73 -12.02 2.96
CA ARG A 201 -1.06 -13.16 3.63
C ARG A 201 -2.06 -14.08 4.33
N GLU A 202 -3.00 -13.52 5.06
CA GLU A 202 -4.01 -14.31 5.79
C GLU A 202 -4.95 -15.06 4.82
N MET A 203 -5.26 -14.46 3.67
CA MET A 203 -6.03 -15.11 2.60
C MET A 203 -5.29 -16.29 1.99
N LEU A 204 -3.97 -16.21 1.90
CA LEU A 204 -3.12 -17.30 1.43
C LEU A 204 -2.97 -18.44 2.44
N SER A 205 -3.23 -18.14 3.72
CA SER A 205 -3.14 -19.10 4.83
C SER A 205 -4.50 -19.62 5.28
N ASP A 206 -5.58 -19.30 4.55
CA ASP A 206 -6.99 -19.59 4.90
C ASP A 206 -7.41 -19.11 6.32
N GLN A 207 -6.78 -18.03 6.80
CA GLN A 207 -7.01 -17.43 8.12
C GLN A 207 -7.58 -16.01 8.03
N ALA A 208 -7.80 -15.49 6.83
CA ALA A 208 -8.25 -14.12 6.65
C ALA A 208 -9.67 -13.91 7.16
N PRO A 209 -9.92 -12.77 7.83
CA PRO A 209 -11.28 -12.30 8.01
C PRO A 209 -11.92 -11.96 6.65
N SER A 210 -13.24 -11.78 6.65
CA SER A 210 -13.92 -11.27 5.46
C SER A 210 -13.31 -9.93 5.03
N LEU A 211 -13.34 -9.64 3.73
CA LEU A 211 -12.81 -8.37 3.21
C LEU A 211 -13.54 -7.18 3.83
N GLU A 212 -14.85 -7.30 4.07
CA GLU A 212 -15.63 -6.26 4.75
C GLU A 212 -15.11 -6.00 6.16
N THR A 213 -14.90 -7.07 6.95
CA THR A 213 -14.30 -6.95 8.29
C THR A 213 -12.91 -6.32 8.23
N MET A 214 -12.10 -6.67 7.24
CA MET A 214 -10.77 -6.09 7.08
C MET A 214 -10.82 -4.59 6.78
N ILE A 215 -11.72 -4.15 5.88
CA ILE A 215 -11.92 -2.74 5.55
C ILE A 215 -12.42 -1.96 6.76
N GLN A 216 -13.34 -2.52 7.56
CA GLN A 216 -13.79 -1.88 8.80
C GLN A 216 -12.67 -1.74 9.84
N ASN A 217 -11.81 -2.76 9.95
CA ASN A 217 -10.62 -2.67 10.81
C ASN A 217 -9.65 -1.59 10.32
N GLU A 218 -9.44 -1.48 9.01
CA GLU A 218 -8.64 -0.40 8.43
C GLU A 218 -9.25 0.98 8.76
N TYR A 219 -10.57 1.15 8.62
CA TYR A 219 -11.24 2.40 8.96
C TYR A 219 -11.04 2.81 10.41
N ARG A 220 -11.19 1.86 11.33
CA ARG A 220 -10.93 2.06 12.75
C ARG A 220 -9.49 2.47 13.02
N LEU A 221 -8.50 1.86 12.36
CA LEU A 221 -7.09 2.22 12.52
C LEU A 221 -6.81 3.65 12.01
N ARG A 222 -7.45 4.07 10.91
CA ARG A 222 -7.35 5.46 10.40
C ARG A 222 -7.95 6.45 11.39
N GLU A 223 -9.11 6.14 11.97
CA GLU A 223 -9.73 6.93 13.03
C GLU A 223 -8.85 7.03 14.28
N GLU A 224 -8.32 5.91 14.77
CA GLU A 224 -7.44 5.89 15.95
C GLU A 224 -6.16 6.70 15.75
N LEU A 225 -5.62 6.73 14.51
CA LEU A 225 -4.49 7.60 14.17
C LEU A 225 -4.86 9.08 14.30
N ILE A 226 -6.01 9.50 13.77
CA ILE A 226 -6.52 10.88 13.91
C ILE A 226 -6.75 11.23 15.38
N LEU A 227 -7.38 10.35 16.16
CA LEU A 227 -7.63 10.60 17.58
C LEU A 227 -6.33 10.70 18.39
N SER A 228 -5.31 9.93 18.02
CA SER A 228 -3.98 10.03 18.63
C SER A 228 -3.35 11.39 18.40
N PHE A 229 -3.50 11.94 17.19
CA PHE A 229 -3.03 13.29 16.88
C PHE A 229 -3.87 14.35 17.60
N ALA A 230 -5.17 14.10 17.74
CA ALA A 230 -6.04 14.98 18.49
C ALA A 230 -5.62 15.12 19.94
N ALA A 231 -5.28 14.01 20.60
CA ALA A 231 -4.81 14.05 21.98
C ALA A 231 -3.48 14.81 22.14
N LEU A 232 -2.57 14.73 21.16
CA LEU A 232 -1.30 15.46 21.20
C LEU A 232 -1.51 16.97 21.10
N ILE A 233 -2.33 17.39 20.14
CA ILE A 233 -2.65 18.81 19.93
C ILE A 233 -3.39 19.37 21.16
N TRP A 234 -4.32 18.62 21.74
CA TRP A 234 -5.02 19.02 22.96
C TRP A 234 -4.16 19.00 24.23
N ALA A 235 -2.89 18.60 24.18
CA ALA A 235 -2.08 18.38 25.37
C ALA A 235 -1.84 19.64 26.21
N ASP A 236 -1.88 20.83 25.61
CA ASP A 236 -1.78 22.12 26.31
C ASP A 236 -3.15 22.69 26.74
N GLY A 237 -4.23 21.98 26.44
CA GLY A 237 -5.61 22.34 26.78
C GLY A 237 -6.24 23.37 25.84
N GLN A 238 -5.58 23.75 24.74
CA GLN A 238 -6.09 24.68 23.74
C GLN A 238 -5.88 24.13 22.32
N VAL A 239 -6.65 24.63 21.36
CA VAL A 239 -6.47 24.33 19.94
C VAL A 239 -6.51 25.65 19.20
N THR A 240 -5.44 25.95 18.49
CA THR A 240 -5.31 27.12 17.64
C THR A 240 -6.06 26.94 16.32
N GLU A 241 -6.33 28.04 15.60
CA GLU A 241 -6.95 27.97 14.28
C GLU A 241 -6.11 27.16 13.27
N VAL A 242 -4.79 27.17 13.42
CA VAL A 242 -3.87 26.39 12.58
C VAL A 242 -4.04 24.90 12.84
N GLU A 243 -4.16 24.48 14.09
CA GLU A 243 -4.37 23.08 14.46
C GLU A 243 -5.75 22.56 14.03
N ASP A 244 -6.80 23.38 14.09
CA ASP A 244 -8.14 23.03 13.57
C ASP A 244 -8.12 22.84 12.03
N GLN A 245 -7.34 23.65 11.32
CA GLN A 245 -7.12 23.47 9.88
C GLN A 245 -6.36 22.17 9.59
N VAL A 246 -5.33 21.86 10.37
CA VAL A 246 -4.56 20.60 10.25
C VAL A 246 -5.44 19.39 10.50
N PHE A 247 -6.33 19.39 11.50
CA PHE A 247 -7.31 18.31 11.69
C PHE A 247 -8.23 18.12 10.50
N SER A 248 -8.76 19.23 9.98
CA SER A 248 -9.67 19.18 8.83
C SER A 248 -9.00 18.54 7.63
N GLN A 249 -7.74 18.90 7.36
CA GLN A 249 -6.94 18.30 6.31
C GLN A 249 -6.69 16.81 6.57
N TYR A 250 -6.24 16.41 7.77
CA TYR A 250 -5.99 15.01 8.05
C TYR A 250 -7.25 14.15 8.00
N ILE A 251 -8.40 14.64 8.47
CA ILE A 251 -9.69 13.94 8.36
C ILE A 251 -10.07 13.72 6.90
N GLU A 252 -9.89 14.72 6.03
CA GLU A 252 -10.13 14.53 4.59
C GLU A 252 -9.18 13.49 3.98
N LEU A 253 -7.90 13.52 4.37
CA LEU A 253 -6.89 12.57 3.90
C LEU A 253 -7.13 11.13 4.40
N THR A 254 -7.97 10.93 5.43
CA THR A 254 -8.34 9.58 5.86
C THR A 254 -9.04 8.77 4.78
N GLY A 255 -9.66 9.41 3.77
CA GLY A 255 -10.44 8.69 2.75
C GLY A 255 -11.59 7.84 3.32
N LEU A 256 -12.01 8.10 4.56
CA LEU A 256 -13.12 7.41 5.21
C LEU A 256 -14.47 7.83 4.58
N PRO A 257 -15.54 7.02 4.72
CA PRO A 257 -16.88 7.44 4.36
C PRO A 257 -17.26 8.77 5.03
N GLU A 258 -18.06 9.61 4.37
CA GLU A 258 -18.44 10.93 4.87
C GLU A 258 -19.02 10.90 6.30
N SER A 259 -19.84 9.88 6.60
CA SER A 259 -20.40 9.70 7.95
C SER A 259 -19.33 9.54 9.03
N PHE A 260 -18.25 8.81 8.74
CA PHE A 260 -17.12 8.66 9.66
C PHE A 260 -16.34 9.97 9.80
N GLN A 261 -16.12 10.68 8.69
CA GLN A 261 -15.43 11.97 8.72
C GLN A 261 -16.21 13.02 9.54
N GLU A 262 -17.53 13.06 9.42
CA GLU A 262 -18.37 13.96 10.21
C GLU A 262 -18.32 13.67 11.70
N GLU A 263 -18.30 12.40 12.08
CA GLU A 263 -18.15 11.97 13.47
C GLU A 263 -16.77 12.36 14.02
N LEU A 264 -15.71 12.09 13.26
CA LEU A 264 -14.34 12.51 13.58
C LEU A 264 -14.24 14.02 13.77
N ARG A 265 -14.80 14.83 12.86
CA ARG A 265 -14.81 16.30 12.98
C ARG A 265 -15.47 16.79 14.27
N LYS A 266 -16.49 16.10 14.76
CA LYS A 266 -17.13 16.41 16.05
C LYS A 266 -16.25 15.96 17.21
N ARG A 267 -15.67 14.77 17.14
CA ARG A 267 -14.86 14.18 18.21
C ARG A 267 -13.56 14.95 18.45
N VAL A 268 -12.84 15.37 17.40
CA VAL A 268 -11.56 16.10 17.56
C VAL A 268 -11.74 17.49 18.19
N LYS A 269 -12.96 18.06 18.18
CA LYS A 269 -13.28 19.35 18.83
C LYS A 269 -13.53 19.23 20.33
N THR A 270 -13.61 18.01 20.85
CA THR A 270 -13.68 17.76 22.28
C THR A 270 -12.29 17.40 22.79
N PRO A 271 -11.84 17.91 23.95
CA PRO A 271 -10.58 17.50 24.54
C PRO A 271 -10.48 15.97 24.60
N VAL A 272 -9.36 15.43 24.14
CA VAL A 272 -9.04 14.00 24.21
C VAL A 272 -7.82 13.87 25.10
N GLY A 273 -8.01 13.33 26.31
CA GLY A 273 -6.86 12.94 27.14
C GLY A 273 -6.14 11.75 26.52
N ILE A 274 -4.80 11.70 26.63
CA ILE A 274 -4.03 10.54 26.13
C ILE A 274 -4.43 9.24 26.85
N GLU A 275 -4.88 9.36 28.10
CA GLU A 275 -5.46 8.31 28.94
C GLU A 275 -6.81 7.79 28.45
N GLU A 276 -7.53 8.56 27.63
CA GLU A 276 -8.81 8.17 27.04
C GLU A 276 -8.62 7.42 25.71
N LEU A 277 -7.41 7.39 25.16
CA LEU A 277 -7.11 6.69 23.91
C LEU A 277 -7.01 5.18 24.14
N SER A 278 -8.10 4.47 23.84
CA SER A 278 -8.09 3.01 23.71
C SER A 278 -7.71 2.61 22.28
N LEU A 279 -6.42 2.57 22.01
CA LEU A 279 -5.89 2.21 20.69
C LEU A 279 -5.94 0.70 20.49
N SER A 280 -6.65 0.24 19.47
CA SER A 280 -6.76 -1.18 19.11
C SER A 280 -5.60 -1.64 18.23
N VAL A 281 -4.39 -1.11 18.46
CA VAL A 281 -3.21 -1.37 17.62
C VAL A 281 -2.61 -2.74 17.99
N PRO A 282 -2.84 -3.78 17.16
CA PRO A 282 -2.57 -5.15 17.57
C PRO A 282 -1.12 -5.57 17.32
N SER A 283 -0.40 -4.87 16.44
CA SER A 283 0.92 -5.24 15.95
C SER A 283 2.02 -4.30 16.48
N PRO A 284 3.20 -4.82 16.88
CA PRO A 284 4.37 -4.01 17.20
C PRO A 284 4.75 -3.04 16.08
N LEU A 285 4.59 -3.43 14.80
CA LEU A 285 4.85 -2.55 13.66
C LEU A 285 3.94 -1.32 13.65
N LEU A 286 2.63 -1.55 13.82
CA LEU A 286 1.68 -0.44 13.84
C LEU A 286 1.89 0.47 15.06
N LYS A 287 2.33 -0.08 16.21
CA LYS A 287 2.72 0.73 17.37
C LYS A 287 3.93 1.61 17.04
N HIS A 288 4.94 1.05 16.38
CA HIS A 288 6.13 1.80 15.98
C HIS A 288 5.77 2.89 14.96
N PHE A 289 4.99 2.55 13.94
CA PHE A 289 4.48 3.50 12.96
C PHE A 289 3.72 4.64 13.64
N LEU A 290 2.76 4.33 14.52
CA LEU A 290 1.99 5.34 15.25
C LEU A 290 2.89 6.27 16.06
N LEU A 291 3.84 5.71 16.82
CA LEU A 291 4.80 6.49 17.59
C LEU A 291 5.67 7.38 16.70
N GLU A 292 6.17 6.87 15.57
CA GLU A 292 6.92 7.68 14.60
C GLU A 292 6.05 8.82 14.06
N GLN A 293 4.78 8.58 13.73
CA GLN A 293 3.88 9.66 13.26
C GLN A 293 3.61 10.71 14.34
N MET A 294 3.44 10.26 15.58
CA MET A 294 3.20 11.12 16.74
C MET A 294 4.42 12.00 17.09
N ILE A 295 5.64 11.48 16.98
CA ILE A 295 6.88 12.25 17.26
C ILE A 295 7.10 13.39 16.26
N LEU A 296 6.69 13.17 15.01
CA LEU A 296 6.94 14.12 13.94
C LEU A 296 5.91 15.25 13.95
N LEU A 297 4.72 15.02 14.49
CA LEU A 297 3.65 16.02 14.63
C LEU A 297 4.05 17.11 15.62
#